data_AF-A0A1B1TDG0-F1
#
_entry.id   AF-A0A1B1TDG0-F1
#
_cell.length_a   1.000
_cell.length_b   1.000
_cell.length_c   1.000
_cell.angle_alpha   90.00
_cell.angle_beta   90.00
_cell.angle_gamma   90.00
#
_symmetry.space_group_name_H-M   'P 1'
#
loop_
_entity.id
_entity.type
_entity.pdbx_description
1 polymer ?
#
loop_
_entity_poly.entity_id
_entity_poly.type
_entity_poly.pdbx_seq_one_letter_code
_entity_poly.pdbx_strand_id
1 'polypeptide(L)' 'MEKLGADVVNMTLGPESRLISELSIPHVSLVCSSNWAAGRNPRGSEIPINHEEVTNVSSSMENIIIDCINSLVNNYST' A
#
# COMPACT_ATOMS: atom_id res chain seq x y z
N MET A 1 2.96 3.91 15.49
CA MET A 1 3.29 2.97 14.41
C MET A 1 4.77 2.98 14.10
N GLU A 2 5.36 4.12 13.74
CA GLU A 2 6.83 4.25 13.56
C GLU A 2 7.64 3.72 14.75
N LYS A 3 7.25 4.02 16.00
CA LYS A 3 7.89 3.46 17.21
C LYS A 3 7.83 1.93 17.33
N LEU A 4 6.91 1.29 16.61
CA LEU A 4 6.79 -0.16 16.50
C LEU A 4 7.48 -0.71 15.23
N GLY A 5 8.17 0.14 14.46
CA GLY A 5 8.90 -0.24 13.25
C GLY A 5 8.05 -0.29 11.97
N ALA A 6 6.82 0.24 11.98
CA ALA A 6 5.99 0.25 10.78
C ALA A 6 6.26 1.50 9.92
N ASP A 7 6.66 1.28 8.66
CA ASP A 7 6.82 2.33 7.65
C ASP A 7 5.49 2.82 7.07
N VAL A 8 4.55 1.89 6.87
CA VAL A 8 3.21 2.15 6.32
C VAL A 8 2.15 1.39 7.11
N VAL A 9 0.91 1.87 7.04
CA VAL A 9 -0.26 1.19 7.62
C VAL A 9 -1.43 1.19 6.67
N ASN A 10 -2.19 0.11 6.71
CA ASN A 10 -3.37 -0.11 5.89
C ASN A 10 -4.42 -0.89 6.72
N MET A 11 -5.57 -1.17 6.11
CA MET A 11 -6.66 -1.91 6.74
C MET A 11 -6.88 -3.29 6.11
N THR A 12 -6.02 -3.69 5.18
CA THR A 12 -6.13 -4.92 4.37
C THR A 12 -4.74 -5.57 4.24
N LEU A 13 -4.62 -6.65 3.46
CA LEU A 13 -3.39 -7.40 3.17
C LEU A 13 -2.81 -8.18 4.36
N GLY A 14 -2.93 -7.72 5.61
CA GLY A 14 -2.39 -8.43 6.77
C GLY A 14 -2.91 -9.88 6.90
N PRO A 15 -4.24 -10.09 7.01
CA PRO A 15 -4.82 -11.43 7.07
C PRO A 15 -4.56 -12.27 5.81
N GLU A 16 -4.63 -11.67 4.61
CA GLU A 16 -4.43 -12.38 3.34
C GLU A 16 -2.97 -12.83 3.16
N SER A 17 -2.01 -11.95 3.41
CA SER A 17 -0.57 -12.28 3.38
C SER A 17 -0.25 -13.40 4.37
N ARG A 18 -0.89 -13.39 5.56
CA ARG A 18 -0.73 -14.47 6.53
C ARG A 18 -1.24 -15.80 5.99
N LEU A 19 -2.46 -15.84 5.44
CA LEU A 19 -3.05 -17.05 4.89
C LEU A 19 -2.20 -17.64 3.75
N ILE A 20 -1.79 -16.80 2.79
CA ILE A 20 -0.98 -17.23 1.64
C ILE A 20 0.41 -17.72 2.08
N SER A 21 1.00 -17.09 3.10
CA SER A 21 2.25 -17.57 3.72
C SER A 21 2.11 -18.95 4.35
N GLU A 22 1.00 -19.21 5.06
CA GLU A 22 0.74 -20.53 5.67
C GLU A 22 0.59 -21.64 4.62
N LEU A 23 0.14 -21.29 3.42
CA LEU A 23 0.05 -22.20 2.27
C LEU A 23 1.36 -22.33 1.48
N SER A 24 2.43 -21.66 1.90
CA SER A 24 3.73 -21.62 1.20
C SER A 24 3.63 -21.14 -0.25
N ILE A 25 2.66 -20.27 -0.54
CA ILE A 25 2.49 -19.68 -1.87
C ILE A 25 3.36 -18.41 -1.95
N PRO A 26 4.30 -18.33 -2.92
CA PRO A 26 5.05 -17.11 -3.16
C PRO A 26 4.11 -15.95 -3.47
N HIS A 27 4.29 -14.83 -2.79
CA HIS A 27 3.45 -13.65 -2.99
C HIS A 27 4.23 -12.36 -2.77
N VAL A 28 3.72 -11.30 -3.39
CA VAL A 28 4.21 -9.94 -3.25
C VAL A 28 3.01 -9.03 -3.07
N SER A 29 3.18 -7.99 -2.25
CA SER A 29 2.15 -6.98 -2.01
C SER A 29 2.67 -5.61 -2.44
N LEU A 30 1.82 -4.87 -3.15
CA LEU A 30 2.09 -3.49 -3.55
C LEU A 30 1.18 -2.57 -2.74
N VAL A 31 1.73 -1.50 -2.17
CA VAL A 31 0.99 -0.53 -1.35
C VAL A 31 0.97 0.82 -2.04
N CYS A 32 -0.22 1.36 -2.24
CA CYS A 32 -0.42 2.74 -2.69
C CYS A 32 -0.31 3.67 -1.48
N SER A 33 0.78 4.43 -1.37
CA SER A 33 0.96 5.44 -0.31
C SER A 33 0.14 6.69 -0.65
N SER A 34 -1.18 6.60 -0.47
CA SER A 34 -2.14 7.62 -0.92
C SER A 34 -2.33 8.80 0.03
N ASN A 35 -1.79 8.73 1.26
CA ASN A 35 -1.82 9.83 2.21
C ASN A 35 -0.73 9.70 3.28
N TRP A 36 -0.50 10.82 3.99
CA TRP A 36 0.24 10.81 5.25
C TRP A 36 -0.64 10.32 6.40
N ALA A 37 -0.04 9.60 7.35
CA ALA A 37 -0.74 9.21 8.58
C ALA A 37 -1.22 10.44 9.36
N ALA A 38 -2.28 10.28 10.16
CA ALA A 38 -2.78 11.34 11.04
C ALA A 38 -1.65 11.92 11.92
N GLY A 39 -1.58 13.24 12.02
CA GLY A 39 -0.51 13.92 12.76
C GLY A 39 0.83 14.01 12.01
N ARG A 40 0.95 13.45 10.80
CA ARG A 40 2.21 13.37 10.02
C ARG A 40 2.18 14.10 8.68
N ASN A 41 1.11 14.84 8.39
CA ASN A 41 1.05 15.62 7.17
C ASN A 41 2.11 16.74 7.23
N PRO A 42 3.00 16.86 6.22
CA PRO A 42 4.08 17.84 6.21
C PRO A 42 3.58 19.29 6.22
N ARG A 43 2.32 19.52 5.86
CA ARG A 43 1.67 20.84 5.89
C ARG A 43 1.06 21.20 7.25
N GLY A 44 1.01 20.26 8.20
CA GLY A 44 0.52 20.46 9.56
C GLY A 44 -0.05 19.20 10.21
N SER A 45 0.19 19.02 11.51
CA SER A 45 -0.28 17.84 12.28
C SER A 45 -1.80 17.75 12.41
N GLU A 46 -2.49 18.89 12.40
CA GLU A 46 -3.94 18.97 12.57
C GLU A 46 -4.74 18.68 11.30
N ILE A 47 -4.06 18.43 10.17
CA ILE A 47 -4.75 18.15 8.90
C ILE A 47 -5.40 16.77 8.99
N PRO A 48 -6.74 16.67 8.86
CA PRO A 48 -7.43 15.39 8.94
C PRO A 48 -7.17 14.55 7.68
N ILE A 49 -7.34 13.24 7.82
CA ILE A 49 -7.35 12.34 6.66
C ILE A 49 -8.67 12.54 5.91
N ASN A 50 -8.60 12.79 4.61
CA ASN A 50 -9.75 12.94 3.72
C ASN A 50 -9.84 11.74 2.76
N HIS A 51 -10.96 11.04 2.76
CA HIS A 51 -11.15 9.84 1.94
C HIS A 51 -11.21 10.13 0.42
N GLU A 52 -11.73 11.29 0.03
CA GLU A 52 -11.76 11.71 -1.37
C GLU A 52 -10.34 11.99 -1.88
N GLU A 53 -9.51 12.66 -1.08
CA GLU A 53 -8.09 12.88 -1.41
C GLU A 53 -7.34 11.55 -1.53
N VAL A 54 -7.51 10.64 -0.57
CA VAL A 54 -6.95 9.29 -0.60
C VAL A 54 -7.35 8.56 -1.89
N THR A 55 -8.62 8.64 -2.26
CA THR A 55 -9.15 8.02 -3.48
C THR A 55 -8.49 8.61 -4.72
N ASN A 56 -8.49 9.95 -4.85
CA ASN A 56 -7.92 10.64 -6.00
C ASN A 56 -6.43 10.32 -6.20
N VAL A 57 -5.65 10.34 -5.12
CA VAL A 57 -4.23 9.98 -5.15
C VAL A 57 -4.05 8.51 -5.53
N SER A 58 -4.85 7.59 -4.96
CA SER A 58 -4.78 6.16 -5.31
C SER A 58 -5.12 5.89 -6.78
N SER A 59 -6.16 6.54 -7.33
CA SER A 59 -6.54 6.42 -8.73
C SER A 59 -5.45 6.95 -9.66
N SER A 60 -4.75 8.03 -9.27
CA SER A 60 -3.63 8.55 -10.07
C SER A 60 -2.45 7.56 -10.21
N MET A 61 -2.35 6.57 -9.34
CA MET A 61 -1.29 5.55 -9.36
C MET A 61 -1.65 4.31 -10.18
N GLU A 62 -2.89 4.18 -10.67
CA GLU A 62 -3.42 2.96 -11.30
C GLU A 62 -2.50 2.43 -12.41
N ASN A 63 -2.14 3.27 -13.38
CA ASN A 63 -1.28 2.87 -14.50
C ASN A 63 0.09 2.39 -14.03
N ILE A 64 0.69 3.05 -13.03
CA ILE A 64 2.00 2.66 -12.49
C ILE A 64 1.91 1.29 -11.81
N ILE A 65 0.84 1.04 -11.05
CA ILE A 65 0.63 -0.27 -10.41
C ILE A 65 0.42 -1.36 -11.46
N ILE A 66 -0.35 -1.10 -12.51
CA ILE A 66 -0.53 -2.02 -13.64
C ILE A 66 0.80 -2.34 -14.31
N ASP A 67 1.64 -1.33 -14.56
CA ASP A 67 2.96 -1.51 -15.15
C ASP A 67 3.89 -2.35 -14.25
N CYS A 68 3.85 -2.12 -12.93
CA CYS A 68 4.58 -2.93 -11.95
C CYS A 68 4.10 -4.39 -11.97
N ILE A 69 2.80 -4.64 -11.98
CA ILE A 69 2.23 -6.00 -12.03
C ILE A 69 2.65 -6.69 -13.33
N ASN A 70 2.49 -6.02 -14.48
CA ASN A 70 2.88 -6.56 -15.78
C ASN A 70 4.38 -6.88 -15.83
N SER A 71 5.22 -6.01 -15.27
CA SER A 71 6.66 -6.25 -15.15
C SER A 71 6.96 -7.49 -14.30
N LEU A 72 6.30 -7.64 -13.15
CA LEU A 72 6.49 -8.82 -12.29
C LEU A 72 6.05 -10.11 -12.98
N VAL A 73 4.90 -10.11 -13.65
CA VAL A 73 4.39 -11.27 -14.40
C VAL A 73 5.36 -11.65 -15.52
N ASN A 74 5.75 -10.69 -16.35
CA ASN A 74 6.61 -10.96 -17.50
C ASN A 74 8.02 -11.43 -17.12
N ASN A 75 8.52 -11.05 -15.95
CA ASN A 75 9.87 -11.44 -15.51
C ASN A 75 9.91 -12.67 -14.59
N TYR A 76 8.78 -13.06 -13.96
CA TYR A 76 8.79 -14.08 -12.91
C TYR A 76 7.67 -15.13 -13.01
N SER A 77 6.79 -15.12 -14.01
CA SER A 77 5.74 -16.14 -14.20
C SER A 77 6.23 -17.46 -14.83
N THR A 78 7.39 -17.97 -14.38
CA THR A 78 7.93 -19.26 -14.87
C THR A 78 7.30 -20.44 -14.16
#